data_AF-A0A3S1SFJ1-F1
#
_entry.id   AF-A0A3S1SFJ1-F1
#
_cell.length_a   1.000
_cell.length_b   1.000
_cell.length_c   1.000
_cell.angle_alpha   90.00
_cell.angle_beta   90.00
_cell.angle_gamma   90.00
#
_symmetry.space_group_name_H-M   'P 1'
#
loop_
_entity.id
_entity.type
_entity.pdbx_description
1 polymer ?
#
loop_
_entity_poly.entity_id
_entity_poly.type
_entity_poly.pdbx_seq_one_letter_code
_entity_poly.pdbx_strand_id
1 'polypeptide(L)'
;MAITLRLSDADFEQRFAAFLLTKREVSADVDAVVRAIIARVRAEGDAALIEYTQKFEQADLKGLGMAVSQQDIAKAYDAADPQTIEALKFARDRIRSHHERQRPKDDRYTDAAGVELGSRWTAIEAVGLYVPGGTASYPSSVLMSAVPAKVAGVERIVMAVPAPYGIINPLVLVAADLTGISEIYRVGGAQAVAALAYGTETIKPVAKIVGPGNAYVAAAKRQVFGTVGIDMIAGPS
;
A
#
# COMPACT_ATOMS: atom_id res chain seq x y z
N MET A 1 14.05 1.42 -31.08
CA MET A 1 15.17 2.37 -30.88
C MET A 1 14.84 3.25 -29.69
N ALA A 2 15.84 3.63 -28.89
CA ALA A 2 15.64 4.63 -27.85
C ALA A 2 15.28 5.99 -28.49
N ILE A 3 14.40 6.75 -27.83
CA ILE A 3 14.06 8.11 -28.25
C ILE A 3 15.24 9.02 -27.90
N THR A 4 15.78 9.72 -28.89
CA THR A 4 16.86 10.71 -28.70
C THR A 4 16.32 12.11 -29.02
N LEU A 5 16.41 13.01 -28.05
CA LEU A 5 16.10 14.44 -28.19
C LEU A 5 17.40 15.24 -28.00
N ARG A 6 17.67 16.24 -28.85
CA ARG A 6 18.81 17.15 -28.68
C ARG A 6 18.29 18.55 -28.45
N LEU A 7 18.76 19.20 -27.39
CA LEU A 7 18.36 20.57 -27.03
C LEU A 7 18.63 21.59 -28.15
N SER A 8 19.60 21.30 -29.02
CA SER A 8 19.96 22.12 -30.18
C SER A 8 18.98 22.02 -31.35
N ASP A 9 18.11 21.02 -31.37
CA ASP A 9 17.18 20.82 -32.49
C ASP A 9 16.11 21.91 -32.45
N ALA A 10 15.78 22.50 -33.60
CA ALA A 10 14.79 23.58 -33.69
C ALA A 10 13.37 23.14 -33.24
N ASP A 11 13.10 21.84 -33.25
CA ASP A 11 11.84 21.23 -32.83
C ASP A 11 11.89 20.59 -31.43
N PHE A 12 12.98 20.83 -30.66
CA PHE A 12 13.19 20.24 -29.34
C PHE A 12 11.99 20.44 -28.41
N GLU A 13 11.54 21.69 -28.24
CA GLU A 13 10.47 22.01 -27.28
C GLU A 13 9.17 21.27 -27.63
N GLN A 14 8.82 21.21 -28.93
CA GLN A 14 7.64 20.49 -29.40
C GLN A 14 7.76 18.98 -29.15
N ARG A 15 8.91 18.39 -29.48
CA ARG A 15 9.15 16.95 -29.31
C ARG A 15 9.27 16.56 -27.84
N PHE A 16 9.85 17.41 -27.01
CA PHE A 16 9.96 17.21 -25.57
C PHE A 16 8.59 17.32 -24.90
N ALA A 17 7.79 18.34 -25.23
CA ALA A 17 6.42 18.47 -24.73
C ALA A 17 5.55 17.27 -25.15
N ALA A 18 5.63 16.83 -26.41
CA ALA A 18 4.93 15.63 -26.88
C ALA A 18 5.38 14.37 -26.12
N PHE A 19 6.69 14.24 -25.85
CA PHE A 19 7.23 13.14 -25.06
C PHE A 19 6.66 13.13 -23.63
N LEU A 20 6.64 14.28 -22.95
CA LEU A 20 6.04 14.45 -21.62
C LEU A 20 4.55 14.10 -21.58
N LEU A 21 3.82 14.37 -22.67
CA LEU A 21 2.39 14.10 -22.82
C LEU A 21 2.05 12.69 -23.30
N THR A 22 3.04 11.83 -23.59
CA THR A 22 2.80 10.47 -24.06
C THR A 22 1.98 9.72 -23.00
N LYS A 23 0.68 9.54 -23.28
CA LYS A 23 -0.32 9.11 -22.30
C LYS A 23 0.08 7.82 -21.61
N ARG A 24 0.03 7.89 -20.28
CA ARG A 24 0.13 6.76 -19.33
C ARG A 24 -1.20 6.63 -18.54
N GLU A 25 -2.29 7.13 -19.12
CA GLU A 25 -3.62 7.12 -18.49
C GLU A 25 -4.21 5.71 -18.44
N VAL A 26 -4.93 5.45 -17.34
CA VAL A 26 -5.74 4.25 -17.16
C VAL A 26 -6.95 4.34 -18.09
N SER A 27 -7.24 3.30 -18.88
CA SER A 27 -8.35 3.34 -19.84
C SER A 27 -9.71 3.46 -19.13
N ALA A 28 -10.69 4.10 -19.78
CA ALA A 28 -12.05 4.24 -19.25
C ALA A 28 -12.69 2.88 -18.90
N ASP A 29 -12.27 1.81 -19.61
CA ASP A 29 -12.71 0.44 -19.33
C ASP A 29 -12.28 -0.04 -17.94
N VAL A 30 -11.07 0.32 -17.48
CA VAL A 30 -10.60 -0.05 -16.13
C VAL A 30 -11.42 0.66 -15.06
N ASP A 31 -11.80 1.92 -15.26
CA ASP A 31 -12.58 2.67 -14.26
C ASP A 31 -13.96 2.05 -14.02
N ALA A 32 -14.66 1.62 -15.09
CA ALA A 32 -15.95 0.95 -14.99
C ALA A 32 -15.82 -0.41 -14.27
N VAL A 33 -14.80 -1.20 -14.62
CA VAL A 33 -14.53 -2.49 -13.97
C VAL A 33 -14.23 -2.31 -12.48
N VAL A 34 -13.37 -1.36 -12.13
CA VAL A 34 -13.02 -1.07 -10.73
C VAL A 34 -14.23 -0.61 -9.94
N ARG A 35 -15.09 0.23 -10.54
CA ARG A 35 -16.33 0.68 -9.89
C ARG A 35 -17.26 -0.49 -9.56
N ALA A 36 -17.40 -1.44 -10.49
CA ALA A 36 -18.18 -2.65 -10.25
C ALA A 36 -17.58 -3.52 -9.15
N ILE A 37 -16.25 -3.71 -9.13
CA ILE A 37 -15.55 -4.45 -8.07
C ILE A 37 -15.79 -3.81 -6.70
N ILE A 38 -15.63 -2.48 -6.59
CA ILE A 38 -15.84 -1.75 -5.34
C ILE A 38 -17.28 -1.91 -4.85
N ALA A 39 -18.26 -1.69 -5.73
CA ALA A 39 -19.67 -1.81 -5.40
C ALA A 39 -20.01 -3.22 -4.88
N ARG A 40 -19.43 -4.24 -5.51
CA ARG A 40 -19.66 -5.63 -5.14
C ARG A 40 -19.03 -5.99 -3.80
N VAL A 41 -17.77 -5.62 -3.56
CA VAL A 41 -17.13 -5.85 -2.24
C VAL A 41 -17.89 -5.16 -1.12
N ARG A 42 -18.42 -3.96 -1.38
CA ARG A 42 -19.22 -3.22 -0.39
C ARG A 42 -20.58 -3.86 -0.10
N ALA A 43 -21.17 -4.57 -1.07
CA ALA A 43 -22.45 -5.24 -0.92
C ALA A 43 -22.33 -6.67 -0.36
N GLU A 44 -21.27 -7.38 -0.73
CA GLU A 44 -21.12 -8.82 -0.51
C GLU A 44 -19.96 -9.20 0.43
N GLY A 45 -19.14 -8.24 0.86
CA GLY A 45 -18.09 -8.44 1.84
C GLY A 45 -17.06 -9.52 1.46
N ASP A 46 -16.76 -10.40 2.40
CA ASP A 46 -15.78 -11.48 2.25
C ASP A 46 -16.09 -12.42 1.08
N ALA A 47 -17.37 -12.62 0.76
CA ALA A 47 -17.76 -13.50 -0.35
C ALA A 47 -17.21 -12.99 -1.70
N ALA A 48 -17.32 -11.68 -1.94
CA ALA A 48 -16.75 -11.06 -3.14
C ALA A 48 -15.22 -11.09 -3.14
N LEU A 49 -14.58 -10.91 -1.97
CA LEU A 49 -13.12 -11.02 -1.86
C LEU A 49 -12.63 -12.41 -2.24
N ILE A 50 -13.23 -13.45 -1.69
CA ILE A 50 -12.87 -14.85 -1.97
C ILE A 50 -13.01 -15.15 -3.46
N GLU A 51 -14.11 -14.72 -4.09
CA GLU A 51 -14.33 -14.95 -5.52
C GLU A 51 -13.32 -14.20 -6.40
N TYR A 52 -13.05 -12.92 -6.12
CA TYR A 52 -12.08 -12.14 -6.89
C TYR A 52 -10.66 -12.65 -6.71
N THR A 53 -10.27 -13.07 -5.50
CA THR A 53 -8.96 -13.70 -5.26
C THR A 53 -8.84 -15.02 -6.03
N GLN A 54 -9.87 -15.88 -6.01
CA GLN A 54 -9.86 -17.11 -6.83
C GLN A 54 -9.74 -16.78 -8.33
N LYS A 55 -10.48 -15.78 -8.81
CA LYS A 55 -10.51 -15.41 -10.24
C LYS A 55 -9.19 -14.81 -10.73
N PHE A 56 -8.61 -13.88 -9.99
CA PHE A 56 -7.45 -13.11 -10.43
C PHE A 56 -6.11 -13.67 -9.96
N GLU A 57 -6.10 -14.36 -8.83
CA GLU A 57 -4.89 -14.86 -8.19
C GLU A 57 -4.83 -16.39 -8.20
N GLN A 58 -5.90 -17.10 -8.58
CA GLN A 58 -5.98 -18.57 -8.54
C GLN A 58 -5.65 -19.14 -7.15
N ALA A 59 -6.01 -18.41 -6.10
CA ALA A 59 -5.74 -18.79 -4.72
C ALA A 59 -7.05 -19.11 -3.98
N ASP A 60 -7.11 -20.30 -3.39
CA ASP A 60 -8.26 -20.76 -2.61
C ASP A 60 -8.20 -20.25 -1.17
N LEU A 61 -8.81 -19.09 -0.93
CA LEU A 61 -8.90 -18.52 0.42
C LEU A 61 -9.78 -19.32 1.38
N LYS A 62 -10.65 -20.22 0.90
CA LYS A 62 -11.44 -21.08 1.78
C LYS A 62 -10.57 -22.14 2.44
N GLY A 63 -9.61 -22.68 1.69
CA GLY A 63 -8.61 -23.62 2.22
C GLY A 63 -7.45 -22.93 2.96
N LEU A 64 -6.91 -21.84 2.40
CA LEU A 64 -5.72 -21.16 2.94
C LEU A 64 -6.02 -20.21 4.11
N GLY A 65 -7.25 -19.73 4.21
CA GLY A 65 -7.61 -18.60 5.05
C GLY A 65 -7.18 -17.26 4.46
N MET A 66 -8.04 -16.25 4.62
CA MET A 66 -7.77 -14.89 4.14
C MET A 66 -6.64 -14.21 4.94
N ALA A 67 -6.62 -14.39 6.26
CA ALA A 67 -5.59 -13.85 7.14
C ALA A 67 -4.35 -14.76 7.16
N VAL A 68 -3.17 -14.16 7.05
CA VAL A 68 -1.90 -14.86 7.24
C VAL A 68 -1.71 -15.19 8.72
N SER A 69 -1.39 -16.44 9.01
CA SER A 69 -1.21 -16.91 10.38
C SER A 69 0.23 -16.71 10.86
N GLN A 70 0.44 -16.78 12.17
CA GLN A 70 1.79 -16.79 12.76
C GLN A 70 2.62 -18.00 12.29
N GLN A 71 1.96 -19.12 11.95
CA GLN A 71 2.65 -20.29 11.39
C GLN A 71 3.17 -20.01 9.98
N ASP A 72 2.45 -19.21 9.18
CA ASP A 72 2.91 -18.81 7.85
C ASP A 72 4.12 -17.88 7.95
N ILE A 73 4.11 -16.97 8.92
CA ILE A 73 5.26 -16.10 9.21
C ILE A 73 6.46 -16.94 9.67
N ALA A 74 6.27 -17.90 10.59
CA ALA A 74 7.35 -18.79 11.03
C ALA A 74 7.97 -19.57 9.85
N LYS A 75 7.15 -20.15 8.97
CA LYS A 75 7.62 -20.80 7.73
C LYS A 75 8.40 -19.84 6.82
N ALA A 76 8.02 -18.56 6.80
CA ALA A 76 8.72 -17.56 6.01
C ALA A 76 10.11 -17.25 6.57
N TYR A 77 10.27 -17.26 7.90
CA TYR A 77 11.58 -17.17 8.55
C TYR A 77 12.44 -18.39 8.25
N ASP A 78 11.87 -19.60 8.32
CA ASP A 78 12.59 -20.85 8.03
C ASP A 78 13.10 -20.91 6.58
N ALA A 79 12.35 -20.31 5.65
CA ALA A 79 12.71 -20.27 4.23
C ALA A 79 13.65 -19.12 3.86
N ALA A 80 13.85 -18.13 4.74
CA ALA A 80 14.62 -16.93 4.45
C ALA A 80 16.11 -17.10 4.81
N ASP A 81 16.98 -16.61 3.94
CA ASP A 81 18.42 -16.56 4.22
C ASP A 81 18.72 -15.63 5.42
N PRO A 82 19.47 -16.10 6.44
CA PRO A 82 19.78 -15.30 7.61
C PRO A 82 20.49 -13.97 7.29
N GLN A 83 21.38 -13.93 6.29
CA GLN A 83 22.06 -12.68 5.93
C GLN A 83 21.08 -11.66 5.35
N THR A 84 20.10 -12.13 4.57
CA THR A 84 19.01 -11.30 4.04
C THR A 84 18.13 -10.75 5.17
N ILE A 85 17.83 -11.55 6.21
CA ILE A 85 17.10 -11.07 7.38
C ILE A 85 17.87 -9.94 8.09
N GLU A 86 19.17 -10.10 8.28
CA GLU A 86 20.02 -9.05 8.88
C GLU A 86 20.05 -7.78 8.01
N ALA A 87 20.11 -7.92 6.69
CA ALA A 87 20.00 -6.78 5.77
C ALA A 87 18.65 -6.04 5.91
N LEU A 88 17.54 -6.78 6.09
CA LEU A 88 16.22 -6.18 6.33
C LEU A 88 16.16 -5.45 7.68
N LYS A 89 16.74 -6.01 8.75
CA LYS A 89 16.85 -5.34 10.06
C LYS A 89 17.68 -4.06 9.96
N PHE A 90 18.83 -4.12 9.29
CA PHE A 90 19.68 -2.95 9.06
C PHE A 90 18.93 -1.85 8.29
N ALA A 91 18.22 -2.22 7.22
CA ALA A 91 17.40 -1.27 6.46
C ALA A 91 16.30 -0.66 7.33
N ARG A 92 15.55 -1.49 8.08
CA ARG A 92 14.50 -1.05 9.00
C ARG A 92 15.03 -0.01 9.99
N ASP A 93 16.15 -0.28 10.62
CA ASP A 93 16.71 0.58 11.68
C ASP A 93 17.15 1.94 11.12
N ARG A 94 17.73 1.95 9.90
CA ARG A 94 18.06 3.21 9.22
C ARG A 94 16.83 4.01 8.81
N ILE A 95 15.79 3.35 8.28
CA ILE A 95 14.53 4.00 7.91
C ILE A 95 13.87 4.60 9.16
N ARG A 96 13.85 3.85 10.27
CA ARG A 96 13.32 4.30 11.55
C ARG A 96 14.07 5.54 12.04
N SER A 97 15.39 5.48 12.12
CA SER A 97 16.23 6.58 12.59
C SER A 97 16.00 7.87 11.79
N HIS A 98 15.79 7.77 10.48
CA HIS A 98 15.47 8.93 9.65
C HIS A 98 14.09 9.52 9.98
N HIS A 99 13.05 8.69 10.00
CA HIS A 99 11.67 9.15 10.21
C HIS A 99 11.41 9.64 11.64
N GLU A 100 12.14 9.13 12.64
CA GLU A 100 12.05 9.63 14.02
C GLU A 100 12.43 11.12 14.12
N ARG A 101 13.36 11.59 13.27
CA ARG A 101 13.77 13.00 13.20
C ARG A 101 12.71 13.91 12.57
N GLN A 102 11.77 13.34 11.83
CA GLN A 102 10.71 14.07 11.13
C GLN A 102 9.41 14.15 11.94
N ARG A 103 9.35 13.54 13.13
CA ARG A 103 8.16 13.60 13.98
C ARG A 103 7.82 15.06 14.30
N PRO A 104 6.58 15.49 14.03
CA PRO A 104 6.18 16.85 14.34
C PRO A 104 6.09 17.05 15.84
N LYS A 105 6.23 18.31 16.27
CA LYS A 105 6.03 18.72 17.67
C LYS A 105 4.74 19.52 17.75
N ASP A 106 4.00 19.29 18.81
CA ASP A 106 2.89 20.15 19.18
C ASP A 106 3.43 21.54 19.53
N ASP A 107 2.63 22.55 19.23
CA ASP A 107 2.94 23.94 19.53
C ASP A 107 1.71 24.61 20.13
N ARG A 108 1.90 25.35 21.22
CA ARG A 108 0.85 26.13 21.90
C ARG A 108 1.47 27.42 22.39
N TYR A 109 0.81 28.54 22.08
CA TYR A 109 1.30 29.86 22.45
C TYR A 109 0.13 30.82 22.71
N THR A 110 0.43 31.93 23.36
CA THR A 110 -0.49 33.05 23.53
C THR A 110 0.00 34.22 22.68
N ASP A 111 -0.86 34.78 21.83
CA ASP A 111 -0.50 35.90 20.99
C ASP A 111 -0.50 37.24 21.76
N ALA A 112 -0.14 38.33 21.07
CA ALA A 112 -0.11 39.66 21.67
C ALA A 112 -1.50 40.20 22.09
N ALA A 113 -2.59 39.61 21.59
CA ALA A 113 -3.94 39.94 22.00
C ALA A 113 -4.42 39.09 23.20
N GLY A 114 -3.57 38.18 23.71
CA GLY A 114 -3.91 37.30 24.82
C GLY A 114 -4.68 36.04 24.40
N VAL A 115 -4.78 35.74 23.11
CA VAL A 115 -5.49 34.56 22.60
C VAL A 115 -4.56 33.35 22.63
N GLU A 116 -5.04 32.24 23.21
CA GLU A 116 -4.33 30.96 23.15
C GLU A 116 -4.59 30.26 21.80
N LEU A 117 -3.51 29.91 21.11
CA LEU A 117 -3.52 29.22 19.83
C LEU A 117 -2.67 27.95 19.93
N GLY A 118 -3.00 26.92 19.16
CA GLY A 118 -2.24 25.69 19.19
C GLY A 118 -2.39 24.82 17.94
N SER A 119 -1.35 24.01 17.72
CA SER A 119 -1.29 22.94 16.73
C SER A 119 -0.94 21.64 17.44
N ARG A 120 -1.76 20.61 17.24
CA ARG A 120 -1.58 19.29 17.86
C ARG A 120 -1.56 18.22 16.80
N TRP A 121 -0.60 17.30 16.91
CA TRP A 121 -0.43 16.17 16.01
C TRP A 121 -0.84 14.87 16.70
N THR A 122 -1.67 14.08 16.04
CA THR A 122 -2.04 12.73 16.48
C THR A 122 -1.87 11.75 15.33
N ALA A 123 -1.49 10.51 15.65
CA ALA A 123 -1.42 9.45 14.65
C ALA A 123 -2.81 9.12 14.10
N ILE A 124 -2.84 8.59 12.88
CA ILE A 124 -4.04 7.92 12.37
C ILE A 124 -4.21 6.61 13.14
N GLU A 125 -5.45 6.27 13.52
CA GLU A 125 -5.74 5.08 14.33
C GLU A 125 -5.42 3.77 13.57
N ALA A 126 -5.83 3.69 12.30
CA ALA A 126 -5.61 2.54 11.45
C ALA A 126 -5.19 2.91 10.02
N VAL A 127 -4.14 2.26 9.51
CA VAL A 127 -3.68 2.42 8.12
C VAL A 127 -3.57 1.07 7.40
N GLY A 128 -3.92 1.07 6.12
CA GLY A 128 -3.78 -0.06 5.21
C GLY A 128 -2.60 0.13 4.28
N LEU A 129 -1.75 -0.87 4.17
CA LEU A 129 -0.62 -0.92 3.26
C LEU A 129 -0.98 -1.89 2.13
N TYR A 130 -1.03 -1.40 0.90
CA TYR A 130 -1.09 -2.26 -0.27
C TYR A 130 0.34 -2.62 -0.70
N VAL A 131 0.65 -3.91 -0.73
CA VAL A 131 1.95 -4.41 -1.17
C VAL A 131 1.75 -5.28 -2.41
N PRO A 132 2.37 -4.96 -3.56
CA PRO A 132 2.28 -5.81 -4.73
C PRO A 132 2.78 -7.24 -4.48
N GLY A 133 2.14 -8.21 -5.14
CA GLY A 133 2.51 -9.62 -5.09
C GLY A 133 3.23 -10.08 -6.36
N GLY A 134 3.54 -11.38 -6.43
CA GLY A 134 4.23 -11.98 -7.58
C GLY A 134 5.64 -11.42 -7.79
N THR A 135 6.00 -11.14 -9.04
CA THR A 135 7.36 -10.65 -9.41
C THR A 135 7.67 -9.23 -8.97
N ALA A 136 6.65 -8.46 -8.56
CA ALA A 136 6.79 -7.10 -8.03
C ALA A 136 6.77 -7.08 -6.48
N SER A 137 6.92 -8.23 -5.83
CA SER A 137 6.81 -8.36 -4.37
C SER A 137 8.12 -8.01 -3.68
N TYR A 138 8.24 -6.75 -3.24
CA TYR A 138 9.45 -6.22 -2.63
C TYR A 138 9.31 -6.04 -1.11
N PRO A 139 10.17 -6.70 -0.29
CA PRO A 139 10.17 -6.49 1.15
C PRO A 139 10.55 -5.05 1.54
N SER A 140 11.32 -4.35 0.70
CA SER A 140 11.65 -2.93 0.90
C SER A 140 10.42 -2.02 0.87
N SER A 141 9.42 -2.32 0.04
CA SER A 141 8.15 -1.56 0.01
C SER A 141 7.36 -1.71 1.31
N VAL A 142 7.43 -2.88 1.95
CA VAL A 142 6.89 -3.11 3.30
C VAL A 142 7.58 -2.20 4.29
N LEU A 143 8.92 -2.23 4.34
CA LEU A 143 9.70 -1.41 5.27
C LEU A 143 9.42 0.08 5.10
N MET A 144 9.43 0.58 3.86
CA MET A 144 9.22 2.00 3.55
C MET A 144 7.81 2.50 3.87
N SER A 145 6.82 1.60 3.94
CA SER A 145 5.43 1.98 4.26
C SER A 145 5.12 1.78 5.75
N ALA A 146 5.56 0.68 6.34
CA ALA A 146 5.22 0.29 7.70
C ALA A 146 6.07 1.02 8.76
N VAL A 147 7.37 1.22 8.51
CA VAL A 147 8.26 1.88 9.48
C VAL A 147 7.81 3.31 9.79
N PRO A 148 7.49 4.18 8.80
CA PRO A 148 6.99 5.52 9.10
C PRO A 148 5.66 5.50 9.87
N ALA A 149 4.76 4.57 9.55
CA ALA A 149 3.49 4.41 10.28
C ALA A 149 3.71 4.03 11.75
N LYS A 150 4.64 3.10 12.04
CA LYS A 150 5.01 2.79 13.44
C LYS A 150 5.69 3.96 14.15
N VAL A 151 6.59 4.68 13.47
CA VAL A 151 7.25 5.86 14.06
C VAL A 151 6.23 6.97 14.36
N ALA A 152 5.22 7.14 13.51
CA ALA A 152 4.12 8.08 13.73
C ALA A 152 3.24 7.70 14.92
N GLY A 153 3.22 6.44 15.33
CA GLY A 153 2.41 5.93 16.44
C GLY A 153 1.09 5.29 16.00
N VAL A 154 0.98 4.81 14.76
CA VAL A 154 -0.22 4.12 14.28
C VAL A 154 -0.36 2.78 15.02
N GLU A 155 -1.50 2.59 15.69
CA GLU A 155 -1.78 1.40 16.51
C GLU A 155 -2.07 0.18 15.64
N ARG A 156 -2.99 0.32 14.67
CA ARG A 156 -3.40 -0.76 13.78
C ARG A 156 -2.83 -0.57 12.37
N ILE A 157 -1.89 -1.42 11.99
CA ILE A 157 -1.34 -1.45 10.63
C ILE A 157 -1.78 -2.74 9.96
N VAL A 158 -2.51 -2.61 8.85
CA VAL A 158 -3.03 -3.72 8.06
C VAL A 158 -2.26 -3.80 6.76
N MET A 159 -1.84 -4.99 6.34
CA MET A 159 -1.23 -5.21 5.04
C MET A 159 -2.15 -6.07 4.15
N ALA A 160 -2.44 -5.59 2.96
CA ALA A 160 -3.04 -6.37 1.90
C ALA A 160 -1.96 -6.73 0.87
N VAL A 161 -1.73 -8.02 0.67
CA VAL A 161 -0.76 -8.55 -0.27
C VAL A 161 -1.41 -9.67 -1.09
N PRO A 162 -1.45 -9.58 -2.44
CA PRO A 162 -1.94 -10.68 -3.24
C PRO A 162 -1.01 -11.88 -3.12
N ALA A 163 -1.61 -13.07 -3.15
CA ALA A 163 -0.93 -14.35 -3.08
C ALA A 163 -1.23 -15.18 -4.34
N PRO A 164 -0.70 -14.83 -5.52
CA PRO A 164 -0.90 -15.63 -6.73
C PRO A 164 -0.54 -17.10 -6.49
N TYR A 165 -1.47 -18.00 -6.84
CA TYR A 165 -1.40 -19.44 -6.59
C TYR A 165 -1.26 -19.81 -5.10
N GLY A 166 -1.68 -18.94 -4.19
CA GLY A 166 -1.58 -19.11 -2.75
C GLY A 166 -0.20 -18.78 -2.16
N ILE A 167 0.71 -18.24 -2.98
CA ILE A 167 2.11 -18.02 -2.59
C ILE A 167 2.38 -16.54 -2.31
N ILE A 168 2.93 -16.25 -1.13
CA ILE A 168 3.48 -14.94 -0.77
C ILE A 168 5.01 -15.06 -0.70
N ASN A 169 5.72 -14.03 -1.16
CA ASN A 169 7.16 -13.93 -0.98
C ASN A 169 7.51 -14.00 0.52
N PRO A 170 8.30 -15.00 0.98
CA PRO A 170 8.68 -15.14 2.38
C PRO A 170 9.29 -13.86 2.97
N LEU A 171 10.12 -13.15 2.21
CA LEU A 171 10.77 -11.93 2.67
C LEU A 171 9.78 -10.79 2.94
N VAL A 172 8.62 -10.77 2.26
CA VAL A 172 7.56 -9.80 2.54
C VAL A 172 6.89 -10.08 3.89
N LEU A 173 6.68 -11.36 4.23
CA LEU A 173 6.13 -11.73 5.54
C LEU A 173 7.14 -11.44 6.67
N VAL A 174 8.42 -11.75 6.46
CA VAL A 174 9.50 -11.39 7.38
C VAL A 174 9.57 -9.87 7.58
N ALA A 175 9.52 -9.08 6.50
CA ALA A 175 9.54 -7.62 6.61
C ALA A 175 8.30 -7.07 7.35
N ALA A 176 7.13 -7.68 7.16
CA ALA A 176 5.91 -7.30 7.85
C ALA A 176 6.01 -7.53 9.37
N ASP A 177 6.52 -8.69 9.77
CA ASP A 177 6.75 -9.02 11.18
C ASP A 177 7.81 -8.09 11.81
N LEU A 178 8.95 -7.90 11.15
CA LEU A 178 10.03 -7.00 11.61
C LEU A 178 9.58 -5.54 11.83
N THR A 179 8.50 -5.11 11.16
CA THR A 179 7.94 -3.76 11.23
C THR A 179 6.69 -3.66 12.11
N GLY A 180 6.27 -4.77 12.73
CA GLY A 180 5.13 -4.80 13.65
C GLY A 180 3.78 -4.57 12.97
N ILE A 181 3.64 -4.98 11.71
CA ILE A 181 2.32 -5.01 11.05
C ILE A 181 1.41 -5.95 11.84
N SER A 182 0.21 -5.46 12.17
CA SER A 182 -0.71 -6.15 13.08
C SER A 182 -1.51 -7.25 12.38
N GLU A 183 -1.89 -7.01 11.13
CA GLU A 183 -2.78 -7.88 10.35
C GLU A 183 -2.29 -7.97 8.91
N ILE A 184 -2.28 -9.17 8.34
CA ILE A 184 -1.85 -9.40 6.96
C ILE A 184 -2.90 -10.26 6.25
N TYR A 185 -3.37 -9.81 5.09
CA TYR A 185 -4.42 -10.47 4.32
C TYR A 185 -3.96 -10.81 2.90
N ARG A 186 -4.29 -12.03 2.46
CA ARG A 186 -3.99 -12.62 1.15
C ARG A 186 -4.92 -12.09 0.04
N VAL A 187 -5.00 -10.78 -0.10
CA VAL A 187 -5.87 -10.11 -1.08
C VAL A 187 -5.12 -8.98 -1.78
N GLY A 188 -5.28 -8.86 -3.10
CA GLY A 188 -4.76 -7.73 -3.87
C GLY A 188 -5.80 -7.01 -4.73
N GLY A 189 -5.31 -6.25 -5.71
CA GLY A 189 -6.15 -5.56 -6.69
C GLY A 189 -7.09 -4.49 -6.13
N ALA A 190 -8.12 -4.17 -6.91
CA ALA A 190 -9.14 -3.20 -6.53
C ALA A 190 -10.01 -3.70 -5.36
N GLN A 191 -10.22 -5.01 -5.26
CA GLN A 191 -11.01 -5.65 -4.22
C GLN A 191 -10.38 -5.50 -2.83
N ALA A 192 -9.04 -5.60 -2.72
CA ALA A 192 -8.34 -5.33 -1.47
C ALA A 192 -8.46 -3.87 -1.03
N VAL A 193 -8.34 -2.93 -1.97
CA VAL A 193 -8.52 -1.50 -1.69
C VAL A 193 -9.95 -1.22 -1.22
N ALA A 194 -10.95 -1.84 -1.84
CA ALA A 194 -12.35 -1.73 -1.43
C ALA A 194 -12.58 -2.26 0.00
N ALA A 195 -12.02 -3.43 0.33
CA ALA A 195 -12.15 -4.01 1.67
C ALA A 195 -11.43 -3.17 2.74
N LEU A 196 -10.25 -2.63 2.45
CA LEU A 196 -9.59 -1.70 3.36
C LEU A 196 -10.39 -0.41 3.55
N ALA A 197 -11.05 0.10 2.51
CA ALA A 197 -11.79 1.35 2.59
C ALA A 197 -13.16 1.22 3.29
N TYR A 198 -13.91 0.16 2.98
CA TYR A 198 -15.30 -0.01 3.43
C TYR A 198 -15.46 -1.06 4.53
N GLY A 199 -14.47 -1.92 4.70
CA GLY A 199 -14.54 -3.06 5.60
C GLY A 199 -15.31 -4.24 5.02
N THR A 200 -15.10 -5.39 5.64
CA THR A 200 -15.85 -6.64 5.46
C THR A 200 -16.07 -7.28 6.84
N GLU A 201 -16.61 -8.49 6.86
CA GLU A 201 -16.75 -9.30 8.06
C GLU A 201 -15.38 -9.56 8.71
N THR A 202 -14.39 -9.92 7.88
CA THR A 202 -13.01 -10.23 8.31
C THR A 202 -12.10 -8.99 8.40
N ILE A 203 -12.17 -8.07 7.43
CA ILE A 203 -11.24 -6.93 7.34
C ILE A 203 -11.96 -5.67 7.86
N LYS A 204 -11.56 -5.17 9.03
CA LYS A 204 -12.09 -3.86 9.50
C LYS A 204 -11.50 -2.71 8.69
N PRO A 205 -12.30 -1.68 8.36
CA PRO A 205 -11.84 -0.58 7.53
C PRO A 205 -10.68 0.18 8.19
N VAL A 206 -9.89 0.86 7.37
CA VAL A 206 -8.77 1.72 7.80
C VAL A 206 -9.08 3.17 7.43
N ALA A 207 -8.41 4.13 8.07
CA ALA A 207 -8.62 5.55 7.79
C ALA A 207 -7.75 6.07 6.62
N LYS A 208 -6.65 5.37 6.29
CA LYS A 208 -5.77 5.73 5.17
C LYS A 208 -5.17 4.50 4.50
N ILE A 209 -5.09 4.51 3.17
CA ILE A 209 -4.46 3.45 2.37
C ILE A 209 -3.23 4.02 1.66
N VAL A 210 -2.09 3.34 1.79
CA VAL A 210 -0.83 3.70 1.11
C VAL A 210 -0.26 2.51 0.35
N GLY A 211 0.68 2.78 -0.54
CA GLY A 211 1.39 1.75 -1.29
C GLY A 211 1.06 1.78 -2.78
N PRO A 212 2.06 1.51 -3.64
CA PRO A 212 1.88 1.53 -5.08
C PRO A 212 1.17 0.26 -5.56
N GLY A 213 0.50 0.33 -6.71
CA GLY A 213 -0.10 -0.83 -7.34
C GLY A 213 -0.32 -0.62 -8.83
N ASN A 214 -0.89 -1.62 -9.49
CA ASN A 214 -1.21 -1.55 -10.92
C ASN A 214 -2.37 -0.57 -11.19
N ALA A 215 -2.76 -0.45 -12.46
CA ALA A 215 -3.84 0.43 -12.91
C ALA A 215 -5.17 0.24 -12.13
N TYR A 216 -5.51 -1.00 -11.74
CA TYR A 216 -6.74 -1.29 -10.98
C TYR A 216 -6.66 -0.77 -9.54
N VAL A 217 -5.50 -0.93 -8.89
CA VAL A 217 -5.27 -0.40 -7.54
C VAL A 217 -5.26 1.13 -7.57
N ALA A 218 -4.60 1.73 -8.56
CA ALA A 218 -4.56 3.18 -8.75
C ALA A 218 -5.97 3.77 -8.97
N ALA A 219 -6.76 3.17 -9.85
CA ALA A 219 -8.16 3.56 -10.07
C ALA A 219 -9.01 3.35 -8.81
N ALA A 220 -8.81 2.25 -8.08
CA ALA A 220 -9.57 1.98 -6.84
C ALA A 220 -9.26 3.02 -5.77
N LYS A 221 -7.98 3.33 -5.55
CA LYS A 221 -7.54 4.39 -4.61
C LYS A 221 -8.16 5.74 -4.96
N ARG A 222 -8.23 6.09 -6.25
CA ARG A 222 -8.92 7.30 -6.71
C ARG A 222 -10.40 7.28 -6.36
N GLN A 223 -11.09 6.16 -6.54
CA GLN A 223 -12.53 6.05 -6.30
C GLN A 223 -12.91 5.98 -4.81
N VAL A 224 -12.01 5.54 -3.93
CA VAL A 224 -12.24 5.53 -2.46
C VAL A 224 -11.72 6.77 -1.73
N PHE A 225 -10.99 7.65 -2.43
CA PHE A 225 -10.51 8.91 -1.86
C PHE A 225 -11.68 9.75 -1.35
N GLY A 226 -11.56 10.25 -0.11
CA GLY A 226 -12.61 10.97 0.60
C GLY A 226 -13.40 10.07 1.57
N THR A 227 -13.48 8.76 1.31
CA THR A 227 -13.87 7.78 2.35
C THR A 227 -12.67 7.44 3.22
N VAL A 228 -11.51 7.28 2.60
CA VAL A 228 -10.21 7.12 3.25
C VAL A 228 -9.19 8.09 2.67
N GLY A 229 -8.16 8.41 3.44
CA GLY A 229 -6.98 9.07 2.91
C GLY A 229 -6.23 8.15 1.95
N ILE A 230 -5.56 8.73 0.95
CA ILE A 230 -4.57 8.03 0.13
C ILE A 230 -3.23 8.79 0.17
N ASP A 231 -2.13 8.12 -0.13
CA ASP A 231 -0.81 8.73 -0.33
C ASP A 231 -0.74 9.53 -1.64
N MET A 232 -0.74 8.82 -2.76
CA MET A 232 -0.71 9.36 -4.12
C MET A 232 -1.17 8.28 -5.11
N ILE A 233 -1.56 8.71 -6.31
CA ILE A 233 -1.80 7.79 -7.42
C ILE A 233 -0.44 7.51 -8.06
N ALA A 234 0.05 6.28 -7.90
CA ALA A 234 1.35 5.88 -8.44
C ALA A 234 1.36 6.06 -9.97
N GLY A 235 2.33 6.83 -10.46
CA GLY A 235 2.71 6.87 -11.87
C GLY A 235 3.77 5.81 -12.17
N PRO A 236 4.04 5.51 -13.45
CA PRO A 236 5.17 4.67 -13.82
C PRO A 236 6.49 5.33 -13.36
N SER A 237 7.35 4.51 -12.73
CA SER A 237 8.70 4.90 -12.34
C SER A 237 9.59 5.25 -13.53
#